data_AF-A0A926GWT5-F1
#
_entry.id   AF-A0A926GWT5-F1
#
_cell.length_a   1.000
_cell.length_b   1.000
_cell.length_c   1.000
_cell.angle_alpha   90.00
_cell.angle_beta   90.00
_cell.angle_gamma   90.00
#
_symmetry.space_group_name_H-M   'P 1'
#
loop_
_entity.id
_entity.type
_entity.pdbx_description
1 polymer ?
#
loop_
_entity_poly.entity_id
_entity_poly.type
_entity_poly.pdbx_seq_one_letter_code
_entity_poly.pdbx_strand_id
1 'polypeptide(L)'
;SQMRQIAAIIAARNDLSQNKRQIFFASLGGFDTHDLQLNTHPNLMKTLNDGLAALHASFAAQGLNEDVTTFTLSEFGRTIQNADAGTDHAWGSHALVLGGDVNGGKMYGKYPSLVLGGPDDVDTGSNARGRLLPSTSVDQYAATLCKWFGISSSEMESFLPNLSRFSPTDMGFMK
;
A
#
# COMPACT_ATOMS: atom_id res chain seq x y z
N SER A 1 12.73 3.75 -16.64
CA SER A 1 11.49 3.66 -15.83
C SER A 1 11.66 4.55 -14.61
N GLN A 2 10.56 4.96 -13.99
CA GLN A 2 10.56 5.75 -12.76
C GLN A 2 11.40 5.09 -11.66
N MET A 3 11.26 3.76 -11.47
CA MET A 3 12.04 2.98 -10.50
C MET A 3 13.56 3.06 -10.70
N ARG A 4 14.05 3.06 -11.95
CA ARG A 4 15.50 3.21 -12.23
C ARG A 4 16.02 4.59 -11.85
N GLN A 5 15.23 5.63 -12.08
CA GLN A 5 15.62 7.00 -11.70
C GLN A 5 15.66 7.15 -10.18
N ILE A 6 14.66 6.61 -9.47
CA ILE A 6 14.63 6.59 -8.00
C ILE A 6 15.86 5.87 -7.44
N ALA A 7 16.17 4.66 -7.93
CA ALA A 7 17.34 3.92 -7.50
C ALA A 7 18.65 4.67 -7.74
N ALA A 8 18.79 5.36 -8.89
CA ALA A 8 19.97 6.15 -9.20
C ALA A 8 20.13 7.39 -8.29
N ILE A 9 19.03 8.08 -7.97
CA ILE A 9 19.07 9.22 -7.05
C ILE A 9 19.46 8.77 -5.64
N ILE A 10 18.88 7.67 -5.15
CA ILE A 10 19.23 7.09 -3.84
C ILE A 10 20.68 6.61 -3.82
N ALA A 11 21.20 6.05 -4.92
CA ALA A 11 22.61 5.68 -5.02
C ALA A 11 23.54 6.89 -4.81
N ALA A 12 23.16 8.05 -5.34
CA ALA A 12 23.91 9.31 -5.23
C ALA A 12 23.65 10.08 -3.91
N ARG A 13 22.91 9.51 -2.94
CA ARG A 13 22.48 10.20 -1.70
C ARG A 13 23.60 10.91 -0.93
N ASN A 14 24.81 10.35 -0.92
CA ASN A 14 25.95 10.93 -0.19
C ASN A 14 26.45 12.24 -0.85
N ASP A 15 26.29 12.36 -2.16
CA ASP A 15 26.71 13.53 -2.93
C ASP A 15 25.64 14.63 -2.94
N LEU A 16 24.38 14.24 -2.73
CA LEU A 16 23.20 15.13 -2.75
C LEU A 16 22.94 15.84 -1.40
N SER A 17 23.89 15.75 -0.46
CA SER A 17 24.04 16.18 0.95
C SER A 17 23.06 17.14 1.70
N GLN A 18 21.91 17.53 1.17
CA GLN A 18 20.99 18.49 1.80
C GLN A 18 19.80 17.85 2.52
N ASN A 19 19.36 16.64 2.13
CA ASN A 19 18.16 16.01 2.69
C ASN A 19 18.48 14.64 3.32
N LYS A 20 18.36 14.55 4.65
CA LYS A 20 18.59 13.31 5.41
C LYS A 20 17.44 12.28 5.30
N ARG A 21 16.29 12.71 4.80
CA ARG A 21 15.07 11.90 4.63
C ARG A 21 14.43 12.28 3.31
N GLN A 22 14.14 11.30 2.46
CA GLN A 22 13.63 11.52 1.12
C GLN A 22 12.46 10.59 0.86
N ILE A 23 11.44 11.09 0.17
CA ILE A 23 10.29 10.32 -0.29
C ILE A 23 10.24 10.45 -1.81
N PHE A 24 10.11 9.32 -2.49
CA PHE A 24 10.01 9.24 -3.94
C PHE A 24 8.68 8.64 -4.34
N PHE A 25 8.08 9.17 -5.39
CA PHE A 25 6.83 8.66 -5.94
C PHE A 25 7.10 8.04 -7.31
N ALA A 26 6.48 6.88 -7.54
CA ALA A 26 6.36 6.28 -8.85
C ALA A 26 4.91 5.84 -9.07
N SER A 27 4.41 5.99 -10.29
CA SER A 27 3.04 5.64 -10.64
C SER A 27 2.96 4.50 -11.66
N LEU A 28 1.96 3.64 -11.48
CA LEU A 28 1.53 2.63 -12.46
C LEU A 28 0.02 2.77 -12.62
N GLY A 29 -0.42 3.22 -13.81
CA GLY A 29 -1.83 3.34 -14.15
C GLY A 29 -2.44 2.04 -14.68
N GLY A 30 -3.69 2.11 -15.16
CA GLY A 30 -4.40 0.99 -15.78
C GLY A 30 -5.29 0.19 -14.83
N PHE A 31 -5.28 0.49 -13.54
CA PHE A 31 -6.16 -0.14 -12.55
C PHE A 31 -7.60 0.39 -12.59
N ASP A 32 -7.91 1.37 -13.44
CA ASP A 32 -9.27 1.91 -13.59
C ASP A 32 -10.18 1.08 -14.51
N THR A 33 -10.46 -0.16 -14.10
CA THR A 33 -11.18 -1.15 -14.90
C THR A 33 -12.59 -1.39 -14.37
N HIS A 34 -13.58 -1.28 -15.27
CA HIS A 34 -14.99 -1.56 -14.98
C HIS A 34 -15.50 -2.87 -15.58
N ASP A 35 -14.68 -3.51 -16.40
CA ASP A 35 -14.89 -4.82 -17.02
C ASP A 35 -13.55 -5.56 -17.12
N LEU A 36 -13.60 -6.83 -17.53
CA LEU A 36 -12.41 -7.64 -17.84
C LEU A 36 -11.32 -7.64 -16.73
N GLN A 37 -11.71 -7.44 -15.47
CA GLN A 37 -10.81 -7.35 -14.32
C GLN A 37 -9.86 -8.55 -14.24
N LEU A 38 -10.40 -9.76 -14.46
CA LEU A 38 -9.65 -11.02 -14.42
C LEU A 38 -8.61 -11.14 -15.55
N ASN A 39 -8.73 -10.36 -16.63
CA ASN A 39 -7.78 -10.32 -17.73
C ASN A 39 -6.75 -9.21 -17.52
N THR A 40 -7.19 -8.01 -17.12
CA THR A 40 -6.33 -6.83 -17.02
C THR A 40 -5.50 -6.83 -15.73
N HIS A 41 -6.12 -7.12 -14.58
CA HIS A 41 -5.48 -6.99 -13.28
C HIS A 41 -4.24 -7.89 -13.10
N PRO A 42 -4.23 -9.18 -13.52
CA PRO A 42 -3.02 -10.01 -13.39
C PRO A 42 -1.80 -9.45 -14.13
N ASN A 43 -2.00 -8.84 -15.30
CA ASN A 43 -0.92 -8.24 -16.08
C ASN A 43 -0.33 -6.99 -15.40
N LEU A 44 -1.19 -6.18 -14.78
CA LEU A 44 -0.77 -5.04 -13.97
C LEU A 44 -0.03 -5.49 -12.71
N MET A 45 -0.54 -6.51 -12.02
CA MET A 45 0.12 -7.09 -10.84
C MET A 45 1.47 -7.70 -11.19
N LYS A 46 1.62 -8.32 -12.37
CA LYS A 46 2.93 -8.76 -12.86
C LYS A 46 3.89 -7.59 -13.06
N THR A 47 3.43 -6.51 -13.70
CA THR A 47 4.25 -5.31 -13.93
C THR A 47 4.69 -4.67 -12.60
N LEU A 48 3.77 -4.59 -11.63
CA LEU A 48 4.06 -4.14 -10.28
C LEU A 48 5.10 -5.04 -9.60
N ASN A 49 4.90 -6.36 -9.62
CA ASN A 49 5.81 -7.35 -9.06
C ASN A 49 7.23 -7.20 -9.62
N ASP A 50 7.38 -7.16 -10.95
CA ASP A 50 8.68 -7.07 -11.60
C ASP A 50 9.40 -5.76 -11.23
N GLY A 51 8.65 -4.66 -11.11
CA GLY A 51 9.17 -3.36 -10.66
C GLY A 51 9.65 -3.38 -9.21
N LEU A 52 8.84 -3.92 -8.29
CA LEU A 52 9.16 -4.03 -6.87
C LEU A 52 10.36 -4.96 -6.63
N ALA A 53 10.39 -6.12 -7.31
CA ALA A 53 11.49 -7.07 -7.21
C ALA A 53 12.82 -6.47 -7.69
N ALA A 54 12.81 -5.77 -8.83
CA ALA A 54 14.00 -5.10 -9.35
C ALA A 54 14.50 -3.99 -8.42
N LEU A 55 13.58 -3.20 -7.84
CA LEU A 55 13.94 -2.12 -6.92
C LEU A 55 14.56 -2.67 -5.63
N HIS A 56 13.94 -3.69 -5.04
CA HIS A 56 14.46 -4.35 -3.84
C HIS A 56 15.83 -4.98 -4.07
N ALA A 57 16.02 -5.68 -5.20
CA ALA A 57 17.33 -6.23 -5.56
C ALA A 57 18.39 -5.12 -5.72
N SER A 58 18.01 -3.97 -6.26
CA SER A 58 18.91 -2.82 -6.40
C SER A 58 19.33 -2.24 -5.05
N PHE A 59 18.42 -2.13 -4.08
CA PHE A 59 18.76 -1.66 -2.74
C PHE A 59 19.57 -2.68 -1.94
N ALA A 60 19.25 -3.96 -2.05
CA ALA A 60 20.06 -5.03 -1.48
C ALA A 60 21.52 -4.99 -1.99
N ALA A 61 21.71 -4.82 -3.31
CA ALA A 61 23.04 -4.72 -3.91
C ALA A 61 23.83 -3.48 -3.47
N GLN A 62 23.14 -2.45 -2.98
CA GLN A 62 23.73 -1.21 -2.44
C GLN A 62 23.90 -1.22 -0.93
N GLY A 63 23.49 -2.30 -0.24
CA GLY A 63 23.48 -2.37 1.23
C GLY A 63 22.49 -1.41 1.88
N LEU A 64 21.36 -1.14 1.21
CA LEU A 64 20.34 -0.15 1.61
C LEU A 64 19.01 -0.78 2.03
N ASN A 65 18.99 -2.09 2.27
CA ASN A 65 17.73 -2.79 2.49
C ASN A 65 17.02 -2.32 3.77
N GLU A 66 17.78 -1.99 4.81
CA GLU A 66 17.28 -1.46 6.08
C GLU A 66 17.05 0.06 6.03
N ASP A 67 17.65 0.77 5.08
CA ASP A 67 17.53 2.23 4.97
C ASP A 67 16.35 2.68 4.07
N VAL A 68 15.82 1.78 3.24
CA VAL A 68 14.77 2.10 2.26
C VAL A 68 13.60 1.12 2.34
N THR A 69 12.42 1.64 2.65
CA THR A 69 11.16 0.90 2.60
C THR A 69 10.33 1.37 1.41
N THR A 70 9.96 0.42 0.55
CA THR A 70 9.04 0.64 -0.57
C THR A 70 7.64 0.20 -0.17
N PHE A 71 6.64 0.99 -0.53
CA PHE A 71 5.26 0.63 -0.25
C PHE A 71 4.29 1.10 -1.34
N THR A 72 3.10 0.48 -1.41
CA THR A 72 2.05 0.87 -2.35
C THR A 72 0.99 1.74 -1.70
N LEU A 73 0.37 2.59 -2.51
CA LEU A 73 -0.81 3.38 -2.17
C LEU A 73 -1.77 3.37 -3.36
N SER A 74 -3.06 3.52 -3.08
CA SER A 74 -4.12 3.61 -4.09
C SER A 74 -5.26 4.46 -3.57
N GLU A 75 -5.96 5.14 -4.47
CA GLU A 75 -7.11 6.00 -4.15
C GLU A 75 -8.40 5.19 -3.93
N PHE A 76 -8.48 3.97 -4.48
CA PHE A 76 -9.65 3.12 -4.40
C PHE A 76 -9.29 1.63 -4.41
N GLY A 77 -10.18 0.84 -3.81
CA GLY A 77 -10.28 -0.60 -4.01
C GLY A 77 -11.25 -0.95 -5.12
N ARG A 78 -11.61 -2.23 -5.22
CA ARG A 78 -12.61 -2.73 -6.18
C ARG A 78 -13.75 -3.46 -5.50
N THR A 79 -14.95 -3.29 -6.01
CA THR A 79 -16.09 -4.16 -5.65
C THR A 79 -15.85 -5.58 -6.17
N ILE A 80 -16.55 -6.56 -5.59
CA ILE A 80 -16.54 -7.94 -6.13
C ILE A 80 -17.27 -7.97 -7.48
N GLN A 81 -18.39 -7.25 -7.60
CA GLN A 81 -19.13 -7.10 -8.85
C GLN A 81 -19.77 -5.70 -8.99
N ASN A 82 -20.14 -5.29 -10.21
CA ASN A 82 -21.04 -4.15 -10.47
C ASN A 82 -22.38 -4.63 -11.06
N ALA A 83 -23.24 -3.70 -11.52
CA ALA A 83 -24.54 -4.04 -12.10
C ALA A 83 -24.46 -4.84 -13.41
N ASP A 84 -23.35 -4.73 -14.14
CA ASP A 84 -23.12 -5.34 -15.47
C ASP A 84 -22.08 -6.47 -15.42
N ALA A 85 -21.93 -7.14 -14.26
CA ALA A 85 -20.97 -8.24 -14.02
C ALA A 85 -19.48 -7.85 -14.17
N GLY A 86 -19.16 -6.56 -14.10
CA GLY A 86 -17.82 -5.99 -13.98
C GLY A 86 -17.45 -5.60 -12.55
N THR A 87 -16.66 -4.54 -12.34
CA THR A 87 -16.31 -4.03 -10.99
C THR A 87 -16.43 -2.51 -10.92
N ASP A 88 -16.63 -1.95 -9.73
CA ASP A 88 -16.64 -0.51 -9.47
C ASP A 88 -15.59 -0.13 -8.41
N HIS A 89 -15.41 1.17 -8.20
CA HIS A 89 -14.56 1.70 -7.13
C HIS A 89 -15.12 1.30 -5.76
N ALA A 90 -14.23 0.89 -4.85
CA ALA A 90 -14.57 0.51 -3.48
C ALA A 90 -13.53 1.00 -2.47
N TRP A 91 -13.66 0.60 -1.20
CA TRP A 91 -12.77 1.03 -0.12
C TRP A 91 -11.69 0.00 0.21
N GLY A 92 -12.05 -1.28 0.37
CA GLY A 92 -11.14 -2.39 0.68
C GLY A 92 -10.05 -2.61 -0.37
N SER A 93 -8.79 -2.67 0.07
CA SER A 93 -7.63 -3.02 -0.77
C SER A 93 -6.49 -3.59 0.08
N HIS A 94 -5.39 -3.98 -0.56
CA HIS A 94 -4.15 -4.41 0.09
C HIS A 94 -3.01 -3.44 -0.23
N ALA A 95 -2.35 -2.95 0.80
CA ALA A 95 -1.04 -2.30 0.67
C ALA A 95 0.06 -3.36 0.71
N LEU A 96 1.04 -3.25 -0.19
CA LEU A 96 2.25 -4.06 -0.18
C LEU A 96 3.38 -3.21 0.39
N VAL A 97 4.14 -3.77 1.33
CA VAL A 97 5.31 -3.13 1.95
C VAL A 97 6.51 -4.06 1.81
N LEU A 98 7.64 -3.51 1.41
CA LEU A 98 8.86 -4.24 1.07
C LEU A 98 10.10 -3.47 1.56
N GLY A 99 10.99 -4.17 2.26
CA GLY A 99 12.21 -3.60 2.82
C GLY A 99 12.85 -4.57 3.82
N GLY A 100 14.11 -4.34 4.17
CA GLY A 100 14.86 -5.12 5.17
C GLY A 100 14.31 -4.95 6.59
N ASP A 101 13.76 -3.77 6.89
CA ASP A 101 13.13 -3.45 8.17
C ASP A 101 11.65 -3.85 8.25
N VAL A 102 11.09 -4.39 7.18
CA VAL A 102 9.72 -4.89 7.20
C VAL A 102 9.72 -6.28 7.86
N ASN A 103 8.80 -6.49 8.80
CA ASN A 103 8.43 -7.80 9.33
C ASN A 103 7.62 -8.58 8.29
N GLY A 104 8.27 -8.91 7.18
CA GLY A 104 7.66 -9.53 5.99
C GLY A 104 7.13 -10.94 6.21
N GLY A 105 6.48 -11.49 5.17
CA GLY A 105 5.86 -12.82 5.20
C GLY A 105 4.59 -12.90 6.06
N LYS A 106 4.01 -11.75 6.41
CA LYS A 106 2.83 -11.62 7.28
C LYS A 106 1.77 -10.76 6.61
N MET A 107 0.51 -11.05 6.92
CA MET A 107 -0.62 -10.15 6.65
C MET A 107 -0.96 -9.40 7.94
N TYR A 108 -1.08 -8.08 7.83
CA TYR A 108 -1.50 -7.20 8.92
C TYR A 108 -2.93 -6.75 8.66
N GLY A 109 -3.75 -6.73 9.72
CA GLY A 109 -5.20 -6.57 9.62
C GLY A 109 -5.93 -7.91 9.46
N LYS A 110 -7.20 -7.86 9.07
CA LYS A 110 -8.07 -9.02 8.86
C LYS A 110 -8.46 -9.12 7.39
N TYR A 111 -8.25 -10.29 6.79
CA TYR A 111 -8.76 -10.62 5.46
C TYR A 111 -10.30 -10.67 5.49
N PRO A 112 -11.00 -9.96 4.61
CA PRO A 112 -12.46 -9.88 4.64
C PRO A 112 -13.13 -11.16 4.12
N SER A 113 -14.36 -11.38 4.54
CA SER A 113 -15.26 -12.35 3.91
C SER A 113 -15.69 -11.84 2.54
N LEU A 114 -15.33 -12.57 1.47
CA LEU A 114 -15.70 -12.25 0.08
C LEU A 114 -17.11 -12.74 -0.27
N VAL A 115 -18.10 -12.38 0.56
CA VAL A 115 -19.51 -12.76 0.38
C VAL A 115 -20.33 -11.50 0.18
N LEU A 116 -21.10 -11.44 -0.91
CA LEU A 116 -22.00 -10.32 -1.20
C LEU A 116 -23.06 -10.19 -0.11
N GLY A 117 -23.19 -8.99 0.46
CA GLY A 117 -24.08 -8.72 1.60
C GLY A 117 -23.66 -9.47 2.87
N GLY A 118 -22.44 -9.99 2.89
CA GLY A 118 -21.83 -10.64 4.04
C GLY A 118 -21.40 -9.64 5.13
N PRO A 119 -20.80 -10.12 6.23
CA PRO A 119 -20.53 -9.29 7.40
C PRO A 119 -19.51 -8.16 7.17
N ASP A 120 -18.66 -8.28 6.15
CA ASP A 120 -17.63 -7.28 5.83
C ASP A 120 -18.00 -6.43 4.59
N ASP A 121 -19.16 -6.68 3.96
CA ASP A 121 -19.70 -5.87 2.86
C ASP A 121 -20.58 -4.74 3.43
N VAL A 122 -20.29 -3.50 3.08
CA VAL A 122 -21.11 -2.35 3.52
C VAL A 122 -22.38 -2.17 2.69
N ASP A 123 -22.50 -2.89 1.57
CA ASP A 123 -23.74 -2.96 0.81
C ASP A 123 -24.73 -3.93 1.48
N THR A 124 -26.03 -3.71 1.25
CA THR A 124 -27.10 -4.51 1.87
C THR A 124 -28.12 -4.98 0.83
N GLY A 125 -28.77 -6.11 1.14
CA GLY A 125 -29.86 -6.66 0.33
C GLY A 125 -29.41 -7.18 -1.04
N SER A 126 -30.35 -7.25 -1.99
CA SER A 126 -30.13 -7.80 -3.33
C SER A 126 -29.20 -6.95 -4.22
N ASN A 127 -28.85 -5.74 -3.78
CA ASN A 127 -28.00 -4.81 -4.52
C ASN A 127 -26.54 -4.83 -4.02
N ALA A 128 -26.16 -5.84 -3.23
CA ALA A 128 -24.82 -5.97 -2.71
C ALA A 128 -23.79 -6.15 -3.83
N ARG A 129 -22.75 -5.31 -3.83
CA ARG A 129 -21.68 -5.32 -4.83
C ARG A 129 -20.36 -5.82 -4.27
N GLY A 130 -20.25 -6.03 -2.96
CA GLY A 130 -18.99 -6.39 -2.32
C GLY A 130 -18.11 -5.17 -2.11
N ARG A 131 -18.66 -4.05 -1.60
CA ARG A 131 -17.85 -2.93 -1.12
C ARG A 131 -17.32 -3.28 0.27
N LEU A 132 -16.16 -3.94 0.29
CA LEU A 132 -15.59 -4.46 1.52
C LEU A 132 -15.05 -3.33 2.41
N LEU A 133 -15.40 -3.36 3.70
CA LEU A 133 -14.89 -2.44 4.71
C LEU A 133 -13.48 -2.87 5.16
N PRO A 134 -12.45 -2.01 5.02
CA PRO A 134 -11.14 -2.31 5.59
C PRO A 134 -11.22 -2.46 7.11
N SER A 135 -10.63 -3.52 7.64
CA SER A 135 -10.43 -3.69 9.10
C SER A 135 -9.29 -2.84 9.65
N THR A 136 -8.47 -2.27 8.77
CA THR A 136 -7.30 -1.45 9.11
C THR A 136 -7.36 -0.16 8.31
N SER A 137 -7.22 0.96 9.01
CA SER A 137 -7.20 2.29 8.41
C SER A 137 -5.87 2.58 7.70
N VAL A 138 -5.92 3.40 6.66
CA VAL A 138 -4.71 3.98 6.05
C VAL A 138 -3.87 4.74 7.07
N ASP A 139 -4.50 5.34 8.10
CA ASP A 139 -3.79 6.04 9.18
C ASP A 139 -2.97 5.08 10.05
N GLN A 140 -3.52 3.91 10.43
CA GLN A 140 -2.79 2.92 11.24
C GLN A 140 -1.58 2.38 10.48
N TYR A 141 -1.78 2.13 9.18
CA TYR A 141 -0.73 1.70 8.28
C TYR A 141 0.35 2.79 8.09
N ALA A 142 -0.06 4.03 7.81
CA ALA A 142 0.85 5.15 7.65
C ALA A 142 1.61 5.46 8.95
N ALA A 143 0.98 5.32 10.12
CA ALA A 143 1.61 5.58 11.41
C ALA A 143 2.83 4.69 11.66
N THR A 144 2.74 3.39 11.34
CA THR A 144 3.88 2.47 11.44
C THR A 144 5.03 2.91 10.51
N LEU A 145 4.73 3.32 9.28
CA LEU A 145 5.75 3.83 8.34
C LEU A 145 6.35 5.16 8.81
N CYS A 146 5.53 6.10 9.26
CA CYS A 146 5.96 7.40 9.80
C CYS A 146 6.88 7.22 11.01
N LYS A 147 6.55 6.29 11.91
CA LYS A 147 7.38 5.96 13.07
C LYS A 147 8.74 5.44 12.65
N TRP A 148 8.79 4.47 11.72
CA TRP A 148 10.04 3.98 11.14
C TRP A 148 10.84 5.08 10.45
N PHE A 149 10.16 5.99 9.74
CA PHE A 149 10.78 7.14 9.09
C PHE A 149 11.28 8.21 10.08
N GLY A 150 11.01 8.05 11.37
CA GLY A 150 11.50 8.89 12.47
C GLY A 150 10.63 10.10 12.79
N ILE A 151 9.32 10.03 12.50
CA ILE A 151 8.32 10.98 12.99
C ILE A 151 8.04 10.68 14.47
N SER A 152 8.12 11.71 15.33
CA SER A 152 7.86 11.54 16.75
C SER A 152 6.36 11.31 17.05
N SER A 153 6.05 10.67 18.17
CA SER A 153 4.66 10.46 18.58
C SER A 153 3.88 11.77 18.76
N SER A 154 4.54 12.85 19.18
CA SER A 154 3.94 14.18 19.29
C SER A 154 3.62 14.84 17.95
N GLU A 155 4.35 14.49 16.89
CA GLU A 155 4.09 15.02 15.54
C GLU A 155 3.07 14.18 14.78
N MET A 156 2.92 12.90 15.16
CA MET A 156 2.07 11.94 14.46
C MET A 156 0.63 12.42 14.27
N GLU A 157 0.03 13.05 15.28
CA GLU A 157 -1.35 13.56 15.20
C GLU A 157 -1.54 14.66 14.15
N SER A 158 -0.49 15.43 13.84
CA SER A 158 -0.52 16.46 12.80
C SER A 158 -0.50 15.87 11.38
N PHE A 159 0.14 14.72 11.22
CA PHE A 159 0.19 13.99 9.94
C PHE A 159 -1.04 13.08 9.75
N LEU A 160 -1.54 12.49 10.84
CA LEU A 160 -2.57 11.45 10.84
C LEU A 160 -3.69 11.82 11.82
N PRO A 161 -4.54 12.80 11.49
CA PRO A 161 -5.51 13.38 12.41
C PRO A 161 -6.62 12.41 12.85
N ASN A 162 -6.83 11.29 12.13
CA ASN A 162 -7.82 10.28 12.53
C ASN A 162 -7.20 9.10 13.28
N LEU A 163 -5.88 9.07 13.49
CA LEU A 163 -5.18 7.92 14.07
C LEU A 163 -5.74 7.51 15.43
N SER A 164 -6.11 8.48 16.27
CA SER A 164 -6.67 8.26 17.61
C SER A 164 -8.03 7.54 17.60
N ARG A 165 -8.70 7.43 16.45
CA ARG A 165 -9.95 6.67 16.29
C ARG A 165 -9.73 5.17 16.14
N PHE A 166 -8.49 4.72 16.04
CA PHE A 166 -8.15 3.34 15.75
C PHE A 166 -7.24 2.75 16.82
N SER A 167 -7.40 1.44 17.06
CA SER A 167 -6.55 0.67 17.97
C SER A 167 -6.21 -0.68 17.33
N PRO A 168 -4.93 -1.08 17.27
CA PRO A 168 -3.75 -0.31 17.72
C PRO A 168 -3.44 0.87 16.78
N THR A 169 -2.75 1.91 17.28
CA THR A 169 -2.30 3.03 16.44
C THR A 169 -1.04 2.68 15.63
N ASP A 170 -0.27 1.69 16.06
CA ASP A 170 0.89 1.15 15.35
C ASP A 170 0.64 -0.33 15.05
N MET A 171 0.66 -0.69 13.76
CA MET A 171 0.45 -2.05 13.29
C MET A 171 1.67 -2.96 13.51
N GLY A 172 2.85 -2.40 13.82
CA GLY A 172 4.05 -3.18 14.19
C GLY A 172 4.64 -4.02 13.04
N PHE A 173 4.44 -3.61 11.79
CA PHE A 173 5.04 -4.28 10.64
C PHE A 173 6.45 -3.82 10.27
N MET A 174 6.98 -2.82 10.98
CA MET A 174 8.38 -2.39 10.90
C MET A 174 9.15 -2.86 12.15
N LYS A 175 10.46 -3.10 12.02
CA LYS A 175 11.38 -3.46 13.11
C LYS A 175 11.79 -2.25 13.95
#